data_AF-A0AAW8NFN7-F1
#
_entry.id   AF-A0AAW8NFN7-F1
#
_cell.length_a   1.000
_cell.length_b   1.000
_cell.length_c   1.000
_cell.angle_alpha   90.00
_cell.angle_beta   90.00
_cell.angle_gamma   90.00
#
_symmetry.space_group_name_H-M   'P 1'
#
loop_
_entity.id
_entity.type
_entity.pdbx_description
1 polymer ?
#
loop_
_entity_poly.entity_id
_entity_poly.type
_entity_poly.pdbx_seq_one_letter_code
_entity_poly.pdbx_strand_id
1 'polypeptide(L)'
;MAFKDRFFLQRQRRIDMPVTAAFDLTDDERELLRRGLLEWGGPASPTNSMAVAMGFRDIKDLLKEGCRIGADISEGRPLTYADWHRALLATEIVFASDVVGSGVDCSTTTGLEDEETIRMLRSLQRKIVALSG
;
A
#
# COMPACT_ATOMS: atom_id res chain seq x y z
N MET A 1 -9.73 12.34 26.19
CA MET A 1 -9.13 11.17 25.50
C MET A 1 -10.24 10.18 25.10
N ALA A 2 -11.18 10.65 24.26
CA ALA A 2 -12.36 9.86 23.84
C ALA A 2 -12.84 10.22 22.42
N PHE A 3 -12.42 11.37 21.90
CA PHE A 3 -12.80 11.87 20.57
C PHE A 3 -11.98 11.24 19.43
N LYS A 4 -10.67 11.04 19.63
CA LYS A 4 -9.80 10.34 18.67
C LYS A 4 -10.21 8.89 18.46
N ASP A 5 -10.63 8.20 19.52
CA ASP A 5 -11.02 6.79 19.46
C ASP A 5 -12.32 6.60 18.68
N ARG A 6 -13.27 7.53 18.78
CA ARG A 6 -14.53 7.49 18.04
C ARG A 6 -14.33 7.77 16.54
N PHE A 7 -13.39 8.66 16.19
CA PHE A 7 -12.96 8.89 14.80
C PHE A 7 -12.18 7.72 14.22
N PHE A 8 -11.27 7.12 15.00
CA PHE A 8 -10.53 5.92 14.59
C PHE A 8 -11.48 4.75 14.31
N LEU A 9 -12.47 4.52 15.19
CA LEU A 9 -13.48 3.46 15.03
C LEU A 9 -14.45 3.72 13.85
N GLN A 10 -14.83 4.97 13.58
CA GLN A 10 -15.66 5.30 12.40
C GLN A 10 -14.87 5.18 11.09
N ARG A 11 -13.59 5.59 11.10
CA ARG A 11 -12.68 5.42 9.96
C ARG A 11 -12.46 3.95 9.64
N GLN A 12 -12.24 3.12 10.66
CA GLN A 12 -12.06 1.67 10.49
C GLN A 12 -13.31 1.00 9.89
N ARG A 13 -14.52 1.38 10.32
CA ARG A 13 -15.78 0.83 9.74
C ARG A 13 -16.00 1.19 8.26
N ARG A 14 -15.46 2.32 7.78
CA ARG A 14 -15.57 2.73 6.37
C ARG A 14 -14.58 1.97 5.47
N ILE A 15 -13.42 1.62 6.03
CA ILE A 15 -12.41 0.75 5.38
C ILE A 15 -12.98 -0.66 5.14
N ASP A 16 -13.85 -1.15 6.04
CA ASP A 16 -14.46 -2.48 5.97
C ASP A 16 -15.69 -2.58 5.03
N MET A 17 -16.17 -1.46 4.45
CA MET A 17 -17.28 -1.49 3.49
C MET A 17 -16.79 -1.93 2.10
N PRO A 18 -17.55 -2.75 1.35
CA PRO A 18 -17.18 -3.20 -0.01
C PRO A 18 -17.37 -2.10 -1.07
N VAL A 19 -17.19 -0.83 -0.69
CA VAL A 19 -17.23 0.29 -1.63
C VAL A 19 -15.89 0.32 -2.34
N THR A 20 -15.96 0.17 -3.66
CA THR A 20 -14.79 0.31 -4.52
C THR A 20 -14.62 1.76 -4.96
N ALA A 21 -13.39 2.25 -4.96
CA ALA A 21 -13.01 3.55 -5.49
C ALA A 21 -11.96 3.38 -6.59
N ALA A 22 -12.04 4.24 -7.61
CA ALA A 22 -10.98 4.43 -8.59
C ALA A 22 -10.33 5.80 -8.32
N PHE A 23 -9.00 5.83 -8.30
CA PHE A 23 -8.24 7.07 -8.17
C PHE A 23 -7.54 7.39 -9.48
N ASP A 24 -7.44 8.68 -9.78
CA ASP A 24 -6.68 9.17 -10.93
C ASP A 24 -5.18 9.13 -10.61
N LEU A 25 -4.60 7.94 -10.85
CA LEU A 25 -3.18 7.66 -10.67
C LEU A 25 -2.46 7.68 -12.01
N THR A 26 -1.27 8.29 -12.03
CA THR A 26 -0.36 8.19 -13.17
C THR A 26 0.16 6.76 -13.33
N ASP A 27 0.73 6.43 -14.48
CA ASP A 27 1.31 5.11 -14.73
C ASP A 27 2.47 4.82 -13.75
N ASP A 28 3.29 5.82 -13.44
CA ASP A 28 4.39 5.68 -12.47
C ASP A 28 3.88 5.43 -11.03
N GLU A 29 2.79 6.11 -10.63
CA GLU A 29 2.16 5.89 -9.32
C GLU A 29 1.56 4.48 -9.21
N ARG A 30 0.95 3.98 -10.28
CA ARG A 30 0.44 2.60 -10.34
C ARG A 30 1.57 1.59 -10.28
N GLU A 31 2.64 1.84 -11.02
CA GLU A 31 3.81 0.97 -11.04
C GLU A 31 4.51 0.93 -9.69
N LEU A 32 4.63 2.07 -9.01
CA LEU A 32 5.21 2.14 -7.66
C LEU A 32 4.40 1.31 -6.66
N LEU A 33 3.07 1.42 -6.67
CA LEU A 33 2.20 0.61 -5.81
C LEU A 33 2.33 -0.89 -6.13
N ARG A 34 2.29 -1.25 -7.42
CA ARG A 34 2.42 -2.63 -7.87
C ARG A 34 3.75 -3.25 -7.44
N ARG A 35 4.87 -2.55 -7.66
CA ARG A 35 6.20 -3.00 -7.21
C ARG A 35 6.24 -3.14 -5.71
N GLY A 36 5.73 -2.15 -4.98
CA GLY A 36 5.70 -2.17 -3.52
C GLY A 36 4.98 -3.40 -2.95
N LEU A 37 3.97 -3.93 -3.64
CA LEU A 37 3.31 -5.19 -3.26
C LEU A 37 4.14 -6.44 -3.62
N LEU A 38 4.82 -6.44 -4.77
CA LEU A 38 5.60 -7.58 -5.25
C LEU A 38 6.90 -7.80 -4.47
N GLU A 39 7.51 -6.74 -3.94
CA GLU A 39 8.74 -6.83 -3.15
C GLU A 39 8.61 -7.76 -1.93
N TRP A 40 7.41 -7.86 -1.36
CA TRP A 40 7.13 -8.77 -0.24
C TRP A 40 7.14 -10.26 -0.63
N GLY A 41 7.03 -10.57 -1.93
CA GLY A 41 7.27 -11.91 -2.47
C GLY A 41 8.71 -12.14 -2.90
N GLY A 42 9.56 -11.12 -2.80
CA GLY A 42 10.97 -11.13 -3.15
C GLY A 42 11.88 -10.83 -1.94
N PRO A 43 12.72 -9.79 -2.00
CA PRO A 43 13.78 -9.55 -1.01
C PRO A 43 13.26 -9.13 0.37
N ALA A 44 12.09 -8.47 0.45
CA ALA A 44 11.50 -8.06 1.72
C ALA A 44 10.99 -9.29 2.46
N SER A 45 11.73 -9.77 3.47
CA SER A 45 11.44 -11.00 4.22
C SER A 45 10.25 -10.81 5.18
N PRO A 46 9.00 -11.13 4.79
CA PRO A 46 7.84 -10.73 5.57
C PRO A 46 7.67 -11.64 6.78
N THR A 47 7.25 -11.06 7.90
CA THR A 47 6.74 -11.81 9.06
C THR A 47 5.21 -11.79 9.07
N ASN A 48 4.57 -12.77 9.71
CA ASN A 48 3.11 -12.76 9.88
C ASN A 48 2.63 -11.49 10.60
N SER A 49 3.38 -11.00 11.59
CA SER A 49 3.10 -9.73 12.27
C SER A 49 3.09 -8.54 11.31
N MET A 50 4.02 -8.51 10.34
CA MET A 50 4.05 -7.43 9.35
C MET A 50 2.90 -7.53 8.36
N ALA A 51 2.58 -8.74 7.88
CA ALA A 51 1.41 -8.95 7.03
C ALA A 51 0.12 -8.47 7.71
N VAL A 52 -0.06 -8.79 8.99
CA VAL A 52 -1.20 -8.32 9.79
C VAL A 52 -1.18 -6.81 9.98
N ALA A 53 -0.01 -6.21 10.26
CA ALA A 53 0.12 -4.76 10.39
C ALA A 53 -0.28 -4.01 9.11
N MET A 54 -0.02 -4.61 7.94
CA MET A 54 -0.41 -4.07 6.63
C MET A 54 -1.88 -4.35 6.26
N GLY A 55 -2.63 -5.07 7.10
CA GLY A 55 -4.05 -5.36 6.90
C GLY A 55 -4.35 -6.66 6.15
N PHE A 56 -3.35 -7.54 5.99
CA PHE A 56 -3.53 -8.91 5.48
C PHE A 56 -3.74 -9.90 6.64
N ARG A 57 -4.23 -11.11 6.36
CA ARG A 57 -4.45 -12.12 7.41
C ARG A 57 -3.16 -12.79 7.88
N ASP A 58 -2.26 -13.10 6.95
CA ASP A 58 -0.97 -13.75 7.15
C ASP A 58 -0.07 -13.54 5.92
N ILE A 59 1.14 -14.11 5.90
CA ILE A 59 2.05 -13.99 4.75
C ILE A 59 1.43 -14.58 3.47
N LYS A 60 0.70 -15.70 3.56
CA LYS A 60 0.11 -16.32 2.36
C LYS A 60 -0.96 -15.42 1.74
N ASP A 61 -1.74 -14.77 2.60
CA ASP A 61 -2.73 -13.77 2.21
C ASP A 61 -2.08 -12.53 1.61
N LEU A 62 -0.98 -12.03 2.21
CA LEU A 62 -0.17 -10.92 1.66
C LEU A 62 0.29 -11.22 0.23
N LEU A 63 0.90 -12.39 -0.01
CA LEU A 63 1.41 -12.73 -1.34
C LEU A 63 0.27 -12.91 -2.35
N LYS A 64 -0.80 -13.60 -1.96
CA LYS A 64 -1.93 -13.87 -2.85
C LYS A 64 -2.70 -12.60 -3.19
N GLU A 65 -3.16 -11.87 -2.17
CA GLU A 65 -3.95 -10.67 -2.37
C GLU A 65 -3.09 -9.52 -2.88
N GLY A 66 -1.81 -9.43 -2.49
CA GLY A 66 -0.86 -8.47 -3.06
C GLY A 66 -0.70 -8.62 -4.58
N CYS A 67 -0.58 -9.85 -5.08
CA CYS A 67 -0.58 -10.11 -6.53
C CYS A 67 -1.89 -9.69 -7.20
N ARG A 68 -3.05 -10.02 -6.61
CA ARG A 68 -4.36 -9.63 -7.16
C ARG A 68 -4.51 -8.09 -7.20
N ILE A 69 -4.23 -7.43 -6.09
CA ILE A 69 -4.33 -5.98 -5.93
C ILE A 69 -3.37 -5.29 -6.91
N GLY A 70 -2.14 -5.77 -7.04
CA GLY A 70 -1.17 -5.24 -7.99
C GLY A 70 -1.65 -5.31 -9.44
N ALA A 71 -2.25 -6.43 -9.85
CA ALA A 71 -2.83 -6.56 -11.19
C ALA A 71 -4.01 -5.60 -11.41
N ASP A 72 -4.92 -5.51 -10.44
CA ASP A 72 -6.05 -4.58 -10.48
C ASP A 72 -5.57 -3.12 -10.62
N ILE A 73 -4.50 -2.73 -9.91
CA ILE A 73 -3.88 -1.40 -10.02
C ILE A 73 -3.31 -1.17 -11.42
N SER A 74 -2.55 -2.13 -11.96
CA SER A 74 -1.98 -2.03 -13.32
C SER A 74 -3.05 -1.83 -14.37
N GLU A 75 -4.16 -2.55 -14.25
CA GLU A 75 -5.26 -2.51 -15.20
C GLU A 75 -6.25 -1.35 -14.94
N GLY A 76 -5.99 -0.53 -13.90
CA GLY A 76 -6.84 0.60 -13.54
C GLY A 76 -8.23 0.19 -13.05
N ARG A 77 -8.37 -1.02 -12.51
CA ARG A 77 -9.63 -1.51 -11.96
C ARG A 77 -9.91 -0.85 -10.60
N PRO A 78 -11.18 -0.54 -10.28
CA PRO A 78 -11.55 -0.07 -8.95
C PRO A 78 -11.20 -1.09 -7.87
N LEU A 79 -10.66 -0.62 -6.76
CA LEU A 79 -10.34 -1.44 -5.58
C LEU A 79 -11.18 -1.04 -4.39
N THR A 80 -11.35 -1.95 -3.43
CA THR A 80 -11.94 -1.61 -2.14
C THR A 80 -11.04 -0.62 -1.39
N TYR A 81 -11.62 0.17 -0.49
CA TYR A 81 -10.80 1.04 0.38
C TYR A 81 -9.77 0.25 1.19
N ALA A 82 -10.11 -0.95 1.67
CA ALA A 82 -9.16 -1.82 2.35
C ALA A 82 -7.97 -2.20 1.46
N ASP A 83 -8.22 -2.54 0.20
CA ASP A 83 -7.15 -2.89 -0.74
C ASP A 83 -6.26 -1.69 -1.10
N TRP A 84 -6.84 -0.49 -1.22
CA TRP A 84 -6.04 0.72 -1.37
C TRP A 84 -5.15 1.01 -0.16
N HIS A 85 -5.66 0.81 1.06
CA HIS A 85 -4.86 0.97 2.27
C HIS A 85 -3.76 -0.08 2.37
N ARG A 86 -4.07 -1.34 2.05
CA ARG A 86 -3.08 -2.44 1.99
C ARG A 86 -1.96 -2.13 1.01
N ALA A 87 -2.31 -1.71 -0.21
CA ALA A 87 -1.34 -1.34 -1.23
C ALA A 87 -0.45 -0.18 -0.76
N LEU A 88 -1.06 0.93 -0.31
CA LEU A 88 -0.31 2.10 0.11
C LEU A 88 0.64 1.80 1.28
N LEU A 89 0.16 1.13 2.32
CA LEU A 89 0.96 0.84 3.50
C LEU A 89 2.09 -0.15 3.21
N ALA A 90 1.83 -1.17 2.39
CA ALA A 90 2.85 -2.12 1.95
C ALA A 90 3.97 -1.43 1.16
N THR A 91 3.60 -0.52 0.24
CA THR A 91 4.56 0.28 -0.55
C THR A 91 5.36 1.23 0.33
N GLU A 92 4.72 1.91 1.29
CA GLU A 92 5.41 2.81 2.21
C GLU A 92 6.47 2.09 3.04
N ILE A 93 6.11 0.95 3.63
CA ILE A 93 7.03 0.20 4.49
C ILE A 93 8.20 -0.35 3.68
N VAL A 94 7.93 -0.93 2.51
CA VAL A 94 8.97 -1.63 1.76
C VAL A 94 10.04 -0.69 1.20
N PHE A 95 9.66 0.53 0.82
CA PHE A 95 10.60 1.51 0.26
C PHE A 95 11.17 2.47 1.31
N ALA A 96 10.49 2.70 2.44
CA ALA A 96 11.03 3.58 3.49
C ALA A 96 11.86 2.85 4.55
N SER A 97 11.85 1.51 4.58
CA SER A 97 12.55 0.72 5.60
C SER A 97 13.45 -0.34 5.00
N ASP A 98 14.71 -0.35 5.43
CA ASP A 98 15.65 -1.45 5.18
C ASP A 98 15.59 -2.53 6.27
N VAL A 99 15.00 -2.22 7.43
CA VAL A 99 14.92 -3.17 8.56
C VAL A 99 13.92 -4.28 8.28
N VAL A 100 12.82 -3.94 7.59
CA VAL A 100 11.73 -4.87 7.28
C VAL A 100 11.36 -4.89 5.80
N GLY A 101 11.91 -3.98 5.01
CA GLY A 101 11.65 -3.83 3.58
C GLY A 101 12.93 -3.97 2.76
N SER A 102 12.96 -3.32 1.60
CA SER A 102 14.10 -3.28 0.67
C SER A 102 14.46 -1.82 0.36
N GLY A 103 14.44 -0.97 1.38
CA GLY A 103 14.60 0.48 1.21
C GLY A 103 15.90 0.87 0.51
N VAL A 104 17.01 0.19 0.78
CA VAL A 104 18.30 0.46 0.10
C VAL A 104 18.29 0.05 -1.37
N ASP A 105 17.47 -0.93 -1.73
CA ASP A 105 17.32 -1.37 -3.12
C ASP A 105 16.27 -0.55 -3.88
N CYS A 106 15.62 0.43 -3.26
CA CYS A 106 14.53 1.19 -3.87
C CYS A 106 14.89 1.74 -5.25
N SER A 107 16.06 2.36 -5.40
CA SER A 107 16.52 2.90 -6.69
C SER A 107 16.84 1.81 -7.72
N THR A 108 17.32 0.66 -7.28
CA THR A 108 17.58 -0.50 -8.14
C THR A 108 16.27 -1.13 -8.61
N THR A 109 15.28 -1.21 -7.71
CA THR A 109 14.05 -1.95 -7.93
C THR A 109 12.94 -1.10 -8.52
N THR A 110 12.99 0.22 -8.39
CA THR A 110 12.03 1.14 -9.05
C THR A 110 12.63 1.84 -10.26
N GLY A 111 13.96 2.00 -10.30
CA GLY A 111 14.65 2.86 -11.27
C GLY A 111 14.56 4.35 -10.95
N LEU A 112 14.03 4.70 -9.77
CA LEU A 112 13.73 6.08 -9.35
C LEU A 112 14.64 6.47 -8.20
N GLU A 113 15.06 7.73 -8.19
CA GLU A 113 15.82 8.29 -7.06
C GLU A 113 14.97 8.32 -5.79
N ASP A 114 15.59 8.22 -4.61
CA ASP A 114 14.89 8.22 -3.31
C ASP A 114 13.99 9.45 -3.14
N GLU A 115 14.47 10.62 -3.56
CA GLU A 115 13.69 11.87 -3.48
C GLU A 115 12.42 11.80 -4.35
N GLU A 116 12.53 11.22 -5.54
CA GLU A 116 11.40 11.05 -6.46
C GLU A 116 10.38 10.06 -5.91
N THR A 117 10.86 8.93 -5.38
CA THR A 117 10.03 7.93 -4.69
C THR A 117 9.25 8.56 -3.54
N ILE A 118 9.91 9.34 -2.68
CA ILE A 118 9.25 10.02 -1.56
C ILE A 118 8.20 11.03 -2.06
N ARG A 119 8.48 11.78 -3.13
CA ARG A 119 7.50 12.72 -3.71
C ARG A 119 6.25 11.98 -4.23
N MET A 120 6.42 10.85 -4.92
CA MET A 120 5.30 10.03 -5.38
C MET A 120 4.50 9.42 -4.22
N LEU A 121 5.16 8.90 -3.18
CA LEU A 121 4.48 8.41 -1.98
C LEU A 121 3.60 9.50 -1.35
N ARG A 122 4.10 10.74 -1.26
CA ARG A 122 3.31 11.87 -0.77
C ARG A 122 2.14 12.22 -1.69
N SER A 123 2.28 12.06 -3.00
CA SER A 123 1.18 12.22 -3.97
C SER A 123 0.10 11.17 -3.75
N LEU A 124 0.49 9.90 -3.70
CA LEU A 124 -0.38 8.75 -3.44
C LEU A 124 -1.16 8.90 -2.13
N GLN A 125 -0.48 9.26 -1.04
CA GLN A 125 -1.11 9.53 0.26
C GLN A 125 -2.19 10.60 0.15
N ARG A 126 -1.93 11.72 -0.55
CA ARG A 126 -2.93 12.77 -0.73
C ARG A 126 -4.14 12.27 -1.52
N LYS A 127 -3.94 11.52 -2.60
CA LYS A 127 -5.03 11.02 -3.44
C LYS A 127 -5.89 9.97 -2.72
N ILE A 128 -5.24 9.01 -2.06
CA ILE A 128 -5.90 7.85 -1.45
C ILE A 128 -6.50 8.22 -0.08
N VAL A 129 -5.76 8.94 0.78
CA VAL A 129 -6.22 9.26 2.15
C VAL A 129 -7.25 10.38 2.16
N ALA A 130 -7.14 11.40 1.30
CA ALA A 130 -8.08 12.52 1.31
C ALA A 130 -9.52 12.12 0.93
N LEU A 131 -9.70 11.01 0.22
CA LEU A 131 -11.00 10.51 -0.25
C LEU A 131 -11.48 9.27 0.52
N SER A 132 -10.68 8.80 1.49
CA SER A 132 -11.06 7.77 2.47
C SER A 132 -11.64 8.37 3.76
N GLY A 133 -11.64 9.71 3.88
CA GLY A 133 -12.09 10.51 5.03
C GLY A 133 -13.60 10.69 5.10
#